data_AF-A0A3S3REK3-F1
#
_entry.id   AF-A0A3S3REK3-F1
#
_cell.length_a   1.000
_cell.length_b   1.000
_cell.length_c   1.000
_cell.angle_alpha   90.00
_cell.angle_beta   90.00
_cell.angle_gamma   90.00
#
_symmetry.space_group_name_H-M   'P 1'
#
loop_
_entity.id
_entity.type
_entity.pdbx_description
1 polymer ?
#
loop_
_entity_poly.entity_id
_entity_poly.type
_entity_poly.pdbx_seq_one_letter_code
_entity_poly.pdbx_strand_id
1 'polypeptide(L)'
;MSQTAIFWPMLAHVLLVYIVYLVMARRRYIAVKSGEAKVGQYKVRTTEPASCVTVANNLINQFELPVLFHALCLALFVTNGVNYL
;
A
#
# COMPACT_ATOMS: atom_id res chain seq x y z
N MET A 1 13.22 -12.23 23.57
CA MET A 1 13.29 -11.14 22.55
C MET A 1 12.38 -10.02 22.98
N SER A 2 12.65 -8.76 22.63
CA SER A 2 11.67 -7.69 22.89
C SER A 2 10.45 -7.93 22.01
N GLN A 3 9.28 -8.06 22.61
CA GLN A 3 8.01 -8.29 21.92
C GLN A 3 7.66 -7.17 20.92
N THR A 4 8.28 -6.00 21.08
CA THR A 4 8.15 -4.85 20.18
C THR A 4 8.84 -5.04 18.82
N ALA A 5 9.74 -6.04 18.67
CA ALA A 5 10.45 -6.29 17.42
C ALA A 5 9.50 -6.67 16.26
N ILE A 6 8.33 -7.23 16.56
CA ILE A 6 7.30 -7.58 15.57
C ILE A 6 6.70 -6.35 14.87
N PHE A 7 6.89 -5.15 15.42
CA PHE A 7 6.45 -3.91 14.78
C PHE A 7 7.41 -3.40 13.70
N TRP A 8 8.64 -3.89 13.64
CA TRP A 8 9.59 -3.42 12.62
C TRP A 8 9.16 -3.78 11.19
N PRO A 9 8.72 -5.03 10.89
CA PRO A 9 8.14 -5.36 9.59
C PRO A 9 6.86 -4.59 9.28
N MET A 10 6.04 -4.27 10.31
CA MET A 10 4.82 -3.49 10.16
C MET A 10 5.14 -2.05 9.72
N LEU A 11 6.13 -1.42 10.36
CA LEU A 11 6.61 -0.08 9.98
C LEU A 11 7.22 -0.07 8.57
N ALA A 12 7.99 -1.11 8.22
CA ALA A 12 8.53 -1.25 6.87
C ALA A 12 7.41 -1.38 5.81
N HIS A 13 6.33 -2.11 6.11
CA HIS A 13 5.18 -2.22 5.22
C HIS A 13 4.43 -0.89 5.07
N VAL A 14 4.20 -0.17 6.17
CA VAL A 14 3.62 1.17 6.13
C VAL A 14 4.45 2.11 5.25
N LEU A 15 5.77 2.11 5.40
CA LEU A 15 6.68 2.90 4.55
C LEU A 15 6.55 2.51 3.07
N LEU A 16 6.47 1.22 2.77
CA LEU A 16 6.26 0.71 1.41
C LEU A 16 4.94 1.23 0.80
N VAL A 17 3.85 1.24 1.57
CA VAL A 17 2.55 1.80 1.13
C VAL A 17 2.68 3.28 0.77
N TYR A 18 3.36 4.07 1.59
CA TYR A 18 3.62 5.49 1.28
C TYR A 18 4.42 5.66 -0.02
N ILE A 19 5.45 4.84 -0.23
CA ILE A 19 6.24 4.86 -1.48
C ILE A 19 5.33 4.56 -2.68
N VAL A 20 4.46 3.56 -2.60
CA VAL A 20 3.52 3.22 -3.68
C VAL A 20 2.55 4.38 -3.96
N TYR A 21 2.04 5.06 -2.93
CA TYR A 21 1.22 6.27 -3.10
C TYR A 21 1.96 7.40 -3.82
N LEU A 22 3.23 7.65 -3.47
CA LEU A 22 4.06 8.65 -4.14
C LEU A 22 4.29 8.30 -5.62
N VAL A 23 4.57 7.02 -5.92
CA VAL A 23 4.71 6.53 -7.30
C VAL A 23 3.41 6.71 -8.09
N MET A 24 2.27 6.38 -7.48
CA MET A 24 0.95 6.57 -8.11
C MET A 24 0.67 8.04 -8.40
N ALA A 25 0.91 8.92 -7.42
CA ALA A 25 0.74 10.36 -7.58
C ALA A 25 1.63 10.93 -8.69
N ARG A 26 2.91 10.51 -8.74
CA ARG A 26 3.84 10.94 -9.78
C ARG A 26 3.41 10.46 -11.18
N ARG A 27 2.96 9.21 -11.33
CA ARG A 27 2.47 8.70 -12.63
C ARG A 27 1.21 9.41 -13.09
N ARG A 28 0.26 9.66 -12.18
CA ARG A 28 -0.95 10.45 -12.49
C ARG A 28 -0.59 11.88 -12.90
N TYR A 29 0.35 12.52 -12.20
CA TYR A 29 0.80 13.87 -12.55
C TYR A 29 1.43 13.94 -13.95
N ILE A 30 2.28 12.97 -14.30
CA ILE A 30 2.91 12.89 -15.63
C ILE A 30 1.84 12.68 -16.72
N ALA A 31 0.89 11.77 -16.51
CA ALA A 31 -0.19 11.47 -17.47
C ALA A 31 -1.15 12.65 -17.69
N VAL A 32 -1.40 13.45 -16.65
CA VAL A 32 -2.17 14.71 -16.78
C VAL A 32 -1.36 15.76 -17.54
N LYS A 33 -0.06 15.89 -17.25
CA LYS A 33 0.82 16.86 -17.90
C LYS A 33 1.09 16.55 -19.37
N SER A 34 1.12 15.27 -19.76
CA SER A 34 1.25 14.83 -21.15
C SER A 34 -0.04 14.98 -21.97
N GLY A 35 -1.15 15.35 -21.34
CA GLY A 35 -2.45 15.47 -22.01
C GLY A 35 -3.17 14.15 -22.29
N GLU A 36 -2.59 13.01 -21.86
CA GLU A 36 -3.18 11.67 -22.04
C GLU A 36 -4.42 11.45 -21.15
N ALA A 37 -4.52 12.15 -20.02
CA ALA A 37 -5.64 12.00 -19.09
C ALA A 37 -6.14 13.36 -18.56
N LYS A 38 -7.46 13.57 -18.55
CA LYS A 38 -8.08 14.71 -17.85
C LYS A 38 -8.31 14.35 -16.38
N VAL A 39 -8.15 15.30 -15.46
CA VAL A 39 -8.39 15.12 -14.01
C VAL A 39 -9.76 14.49 -13.72
N GLY A 40 -10.77 14.76 -14.56
CA GLY A 40 -12.11 14.18 -14.45
C GLY A 40 -12.24 12.68 -14.82
N GLN A 41 -11.29 12.09 -15.57
CA GLN A 41 -11.33 10.66 -15.91
C GLN A 41 -10.92 9.76 -14.74
N TYR A 42 -10.14 10.28 -13.79
CA TYR A 42 -9.79 9.56 -12.56
C TYR A 42 -10.97 9.40 -11.59
N LYS A 43 -12.06 10.17 -11.78
CA LYS A 43 -13.28 10.09 -10.94
C LYS A 43 -14.11 8.83 -11.18
N VAL A 44 -14.04 8.24 -12.38
CA VAL A 44 -14.89 7.10 -12.80
C VAL A 44 -14.05 5.83 -13.07
N ARG A 45 -12.71 5.88 -12.92
CA ARG A 45 -11.79 4.76 -13.24
C ARG A 45 -11.97 4.17 -14.66
N THR A 46 -12.62 4.87 -15.58
CA THR A 46 -12.99 4.30 -16.88
C THR A 46 -11.84 4.32 -17.90
N THR A 47 -10.86 5.20 -17.73
CA THR A 47 -9.79 5.47 -18.71
C THR A 47 -8.49 5.85 -18.00
N GLU A 48 -8.02 5.01 -17.07
CA GLU A 48 -6.64 5.14 -16.58
C GLU A 48 -5.66 4.55 -17.62
N PRO A 49 -4.59 5.29 -18.00
CA PRO A 49 -3.60 4.76 -18.93
C PRO A 49 -2.95 3.49 -18.36
N ALA A 50 -2.57 2.55 -19.23
CA ALA A 50 -2.07 1.22 -18.83
C ALA A 50 -0.89 1.29 -17.82
N SER A 51 -0.08 2.36 -17.91
CA SER A 51 1.03 2.65 -17.00
C SER A 51 0.58 2.99 -15.56
N CYS A 52 -0.64 3.47 -15.36
CA CYS A 52 -1.23 3.78 -14.06
C CYS A 52 -1.96 2.57 -13.45
N VAL A 53 -2.55 1.70 -14.28
CA VAL A 53 -3.30 0.50 -13.83
C VAL A 53 -2.42 -0.43 -13.00
N THR A 54 -1.16 -0.66 -13.41
CA THR A 54 -0.24 -1.53 -12.65
C THR A 54 0.02 -1.01 -11.23
N VAL A 55 0.16 0.31 -11.05
CA VAL A 55 0.41 0.90 -9.72
C VAL A 55 -0.87 0.93 -8.89
N ALA A 56 -2.03 1.17 -9.52
CA ALA A 56 -3.31 1.08 -8.85
C ALA A 56 -3.59 -0.35 -8.33
N ASN A 57 -3.29 -1.37 -9.13
CA ASN A 57 -3.42 -2.77 -8.72
C ASN A 57 -2.42 -3.13 -7.62
N ASN A 58 -1.17 -2.65 -7.72
CA ASN A 58 -0.18 -2.84 -6.66
C ASN A 58 -0.66 -2.21 -5.34
N LEU A 59 -1.24 -1.01 -5.38
CA LEU A 59 -1.80 -0.37 -4.20
C LEU A 59 -2.96 -1.17 -3.59
N ILE A 60 -3.88 -1.69 -4.41
CA ILE A 60 -4.99 -2.54 -3.93
C ILE A 60 -4.44 -3.79 -3.23
N ASN A 61 -3.46 -4.45 -3.83
CA ASN A 61 -2.81 -5.63 -3.27
C ASN A 61 -2.18 -5.36 -1.89
N GLN A 62 -1.75 -4.12 -1.60
CA GLN A 62 -1.23 -3.77 -0.28
C GLN A 62 -2.28 -3.79 0.84
N PHE A 63 -3.58 -3.81 0.51
CA PHE A 63 -4.69 -3.84 1.47
C PHE A 63 -5.36 -5.22 1.59
N GLU A 64 -4.83 -6.24 0.92
CA GLU A 64 -5.34 -7.61 1.01
C GLU A 64 -4.58 -8.40 2.10
N LEU A 65 -3.62 -9.24 1.69
CA LEU A 65 -2.79 -10.05 2.58
C LEU A 65 -2.09 -9.25 3.70
N PRO A 66 -1.61 -8.01 3.45
CA PRO A 66 -0.94 -7.27 4.52
C PRO A 66 -1.87 -6.89 5.67
N VAL A 67 -3.17 -6.68 5.45
CA VAL A 67 -4.10 -6.40 6.54
C VAL A 67 -4.23 -7.59 7.48
N LEU A 68 -4.26 -8.81 6.93
CA LEU A 68 -4.25 -10.04 7.73
C LEU A 68 -2.95 -10.20 8.51
N PHE A 69 -1.81 -9.88 7.90
CA PHE A 69 -0.51 -9.85 8.58
C PHE A 69 -0.51 -8.87 9.76
N HIS A 70 -1.07 -7.67 9.58
CA HIS A 70 -1.16 -6.67 10.65
C HIS A 70 -2.05 -7.14 11.80
N ALA A 71 -3.21 -7.72 11.49
CA ALA A 71 -4.12 -8.28 12.48
C ALA A 71 -3.46 -9.40 13.31
N LEU A 72 -2.72 -10.30 12.65
CA LEU A 72 -1.98 -11.38 13.32
C LEU A 72 -0.89 -10.83 14.25
N CYS A 73 -0.09 -9.86 13.80
CA CYS A 73 0.96 -9.25 14.63
C CYS A 73 0.38 -8.60 15.89
N LEU A 74 -0.75 -7.90 15.76
CA LEU A 74 -1.45 -7.29 16.90
C LEU A 74 -2.02 -8.35 17.84
N ALA A 75 -2.61 -9.42 17.31
CA ALA A 75 -3.13 -10.53 18.13
C ALA A 75 -2.02 -11.25 18.91
N LEU A 76 -0.88 -11.51 18.29
CA LEU A 76 0.30 -12.09 18.95
C LEU A 76 0.89 -11.14 19.99
N PHE A 77 0.88 -9.83 19.72
CA PHE A 77 1.33 -8.82 20.68
C PHE A 77 0.47 -8.82 21.95
N VAL A 78 -0.86 -8.77 21.81
CA VAL A 78 -1.79 -8.72 22.95
C VAL A 78 -1.78 -10.01 23.77
N THR A 79 -1.64 -11.17 23.13
CA THR A 79 -1.67 -12.49 23.79
C THR A 79 -0.35 -12.89 24.44
N ASN A 80 0.70 -12.05 24.40
CA ASN A 80 2.07 -12.46 24.74
C ASN A 80 2.58 -13.64 23.88
N GLY A 81 1.93 -13.88 22.73
CA GLY A 81 2.21 -14.95 21.78
C GLY A 81 3.61 -14.87 21.14
N VAL A 82 4.19 -13.66 21.09
CA VAL A 82 5.50 -13.40 20.46
C VAL A 82 6.65 -14.13 21.16
N ASN A 83 6.51 -14.46 22.46
CA ASN A 83 7.55 -15.20 23.18
C ASN A 83 7.52 -16.71 22.95
N TYR A 84 6.46 -17.23 22.30
CA TYR A 84 6.30 -18.66 22.01
C TYR A 84 6.76 -19.03 20.58
N LEU A 85 7.09 -18.03 19.77
CA LEU A 85 7.64 -18.12 18.41
C LEU A 85 9.14 -17.79 18.45
#